data_AF-A0A9N9QDM8-F1
#
_entry.id   AF-A0A9N9QDM8-F1
#
_cell.length_a   1.000
_cell.length_b   1.000
_cell.length_c   1.000
_cell.angle_alpha   90.00
_cell.angle_beta   90.00
_cell.angle_gamma   90.00
#
_symmetry.space_group_name_H-M   'P 1'
#
loop_
_entity.id
_entity.type
_entity.pdbx_description
1 polymer ?
#
loop_
_entity_poly.entity_id
_entity_poly.type
_entity_poly.pdbx_seq_one_letter_code
_entity_poly.pdbx_strand_id
1 'polypeptide(L)'
;MVRHGSTGATPVSNLDESINQNCEITIRKQINNMLNKTNTTDKNVLCIISGVVELLLDQKEGIRTALDEITQSIQAKNERIDALESKIIQLQEEISSIKPVGDANIANADPPSSQSSDKSFDMFAQVQDRATRSENLMIFNIVENTSNDTNVRVNHDKTHVSDILSQLEAQQVGEYKVVRVGKSGDRPRPIKVIFSDAHAVSQCLRSKYKIRESNIKIKPDLTVMQRGHLKSLFEELDRRKNDDECPDKRFSWVSNGKVNHLYCKNESMQIGATQQTG
;
A
#
# COMPACT_ATOMS: atom_id res chain seq x y z
N MET A 1 -29.34 -3.11 -26.13
CA MET A 1 -29.94 -1.78 -25.90
C MET A 1 -29.17 -0.80 -26.76
N VAL A 2 -29.74 -0.48 -27.93
CA VAL A 2 -29.09 0.25 -29.02
C VAL A 2 -28.95 1.72 -28.64
N ARG A 3 -27.74 2.29 -28.69
CA ARG A 3 -27.54 3.74 -28.72
C ARG A 3 -26.83 4.13 -30.01
N HIS A 4 -27.65 4.59 -30.94
CA HIS A 4 -27.22 5.46 -32.04
C HIS A 4 -26.90 6.84 -31.49
N GLY A 5 -25.85 7.47 -32.02
CA GLY A 5 -25.51 8.86 -31.71
C GLY A 5 -24.23 9.33 -32.39
N SER A 6 -24.05 9.02 -33.69
CA SER A 6 -23.02 9.67 -34.51
C SER A 6 -23.63 10.91 -35.16
N THR A 7 -23.37 12.08 -34.56
CA THR A 7 -23.58 13.38 -35.21
C THR A 7 -22.22 13.86 -35.70
N GLY A 8 -21.94 13.63 -36.98
CA GLY A 8 -20.83 14.28 -37.67
C GLY A 8 -21.09 15.78 -37.75
N ALA A 9 -20.29 16.56 -37.03
CA ALA A 9 -20.21 18.00 -37.24
C ALA A 9 -19.36 18.25 -38.49
N THR A 10 -19.99 18.74 -39.55
CA THR A 10 -19.30 19.28 -40.72
C THR A 10 -18.56 20.56 -40.35
N PRO A 11 -17.38 20.84 -40.94
CA PRO A 11 -16.61 22.02 -40.59
C PRO A 11 -17.24 23.26 -41.26
N VAL A 12 -17.87 24.12 -40.45
CA VAL A 12 -18.46 25.41 -40.86
C VAL A 12 -17.42 26.54 -40.83
N SER A 13 -16.12 26.25 -40.96
CA SER A 13 -15.07 27.20 -40.55
C SER A 13 -14.62 28.21 -41.61
N ASN A 14 -14.76 27.93 -42.91
CA ASN A 14 -14.07 28.78 -43.91
C ASN A 14 -14.90 29.94 -44.49
N LEU A 15 -16.23 29.85 -44.54
CA LEU A 15 -17.05 30.92 -45.10
C LEU A 15 -17.28 32.06 -44.10
N ASP A 16 -17.43 31.70 -42.82
CA ASP A 16 -17.79 32.65 -41.76
C ASP A 16 -16.60 33.55 -41.39
N GLU A 17 -15.37 33.03 -41.51
CA GLU A 17 -14.14 33.76 -41.19
C GLU A 17 -13.81 34.87 -42.21
N SER A 18 -14.07 34.62 -43.50
CA SER A 18 -13.92 35.61 -44.57
C SER A 18 -14.95 36.73 -44.48
N ILE A 19 -16.19 36.41 -44.08
CA ILE A 19 -17.25 37.40 -43.86
C ILE A 19 -16.91 38.29 -42.66
N ASN A 20 -16.35 37.70 -41.59
CA ASN A 20 -15.98 38.42 -40.37
C ASN A 20 -14.80 39.39 -40.59
N GLN A 21 -13.75 38.98 -41.31
CA GLN A 21 -12.62 39.86 -41.67
C GLN A 21 -13.06 41.04 -42.55
N ASN A 22 -13.94 40.80 -43.53
CA ASN A 22 -14.44 41.86 -44.40
C ASN A 22 -15.30 42.89 -43.65
N CYS A 23 -16.08 42.44 -42.66
CA CYS A 23 -16.81 43.35 -41.77
C CYS A 23 -15.87 44.21 -40.92
N GLU A 24 -14.84 43.63 -40.31
CA GLU A 24 -13.89 44.37 -39.49
C GLU A 24 -13.16 45.47 -40.28
N ILE A 25 -12.68 45.13 -41.47
CA ILE A 25 -12.01 46.09 -42.37
C ILE A 25 -12.96 47.23 -42.75
N THR A 26 -14.23 46.91 -43.01
CA THR A 26 -15.25 47.90 -43.39
C THR A 26 -15.57 48.85 -42.22
N ILE A 27 -15.71 48.31 -41.01
CA ILE A 27 -15.97 49.08 -39.79
C ILE A 27 -14.79 50.01 -39.48
N ARG A 28 -13.54 49.50 -39.51
CA ARG A 28 -12.33 50.31 -39.31
C ARG A 28 -12.24 51.46 -40.33
N LYS A 29 -12.56 51.20 -41.61
CA LYS A 29 -12.59 52.24 -42.65
C LYS A 29 -13.67 53.29 -42.39
N GLN A 30 -14.87 52.90 -41.97
CA GLN A 30 -15.94 53.85 -41.63
C GLN A 30 -15.57 54.74 -40.44
N ILE A 31 -15.00 54.17 -39.37
CA ILE A 31 -14.56 54.91 -38.18
C ILE A 31 -13.52 55.97 -38.55
N ASN A 32 -12.49 55.60 -39.32
CA ASN A 32 -11.46 56.54 -39.76
C ASN A 32 -12.02 57.67 -40.64
N ASN A 33 -13.01 57.36 -41.48
CA ASN A 33 -13.64 58.38 -42.34
C ASN A 33 -14.50 59.36 -41.54
N MET A 34 -15.10 58.92 -40.41
CA MET A 34 -15.84 59.80 -39.49
C MET A 34 -14.92 60.67 -38.63
N LEU A 35 -13.78 60.14 -38.18
CA LEU A 35 -12.73 60.87 -37.45
C LEU A 35 -12.19 62.09 -38.22
N ASN A 36 -12.06 61.95 -39.54
CA ASN A 36 -11.52 63.01 -40.39
C ASN A 36 -12.51 64.16 -40.69
N LYS A 37 -13.80 64.01 -40.39
CA LYS A 37 -14.86 64.95 -40.80
C LYS A 37 -15.48 65.78 -39.67
N THR A 38 -15.03 65.65 -38.42
CA THR A 38 -15.74 66.16 -37.22
C THR A 38 -14.98 67.26 -36.44
N ASN A 39 -15.70 68.07 -35.64
CA ASN A 39 -15.17 69.20 -34.84
C ASN A 39 -14.44 68.72 -33.57
N THR A 40 -13.71 69.62 -32.88
CA THR A 40 -12.82 69.27 -31.74
C THR A 40 -13.49 68.49 -30.59
N THR A 41 -14.74 68.78 -30.24
CA THR A 41 -15.46 68.04 -29.19
C THR A 41 -15.86 66.63 -29.64
N ASP A 42 -16.26 66.48 -30.91
CA ASP A 42 -16.63 65.19 -31.52
C ASP A 42 -15.41 64.27 -31.71
N LYS A 43 -14.23 64.85 -31.94
CA LYS A 43 -12.96 64.10 -32.02
C LYS A 43 -12.62 63.37 -30.72
N ASN A 44 -12.90 63.97 -29.56
CA ASN A 44 -12.68 63.34 -28.27
C ASN A 44 -13.62 62.14 -28.06
N VAL A 45 -14.90 62.29 -28.43
CA VAL A 45 -15.89 61.20 -28.36
C VAL A 45 -15.50 60.06 -29.31
N LEU A 46 -15.09 60.37 -30.54
CA LEU A 46 -14.62 59.37 -31.51
C LEU A 46 -13.35 58.65 -31.04
N CYS A 47 -12.43 59.33 -30.37
CA CYS A 47 -11.24 58.70 -29.78
C CYS A 47 -11.63 57.67 -28.70
N ILE A 48 -12.57 58.02 -27.81
CA ILE A 48 -13.09 57.10 -26.79
C ILE A 48 -13.78 55.89 -27.43
N ILE A 49 -14.65 56.12 -28.43
CA ILE A 49 -15.31 55.05 -29.17
C ILE A 49 -14.29 54.12 -29.81
N SER A 50 -13.25 54.69 -30.45
CA SER A 50 -12.17 53.90 -31.05
C SER A 50 -11.44 53.04 -30.01
N GLY A 51 -11.16 53.59 -28.82
CA GLY A 51 -10.53 52.83 -27.74
C GLY A 51 -11.39 51.69 -27.21
N VAL A 52 -12.71 51.91 -27.09
CA VAL A 52 -13.65 50.84 -26.69
C VAL A 52 -13.74 49.76 -27.76
N VAL A 53 -13.71 50.11 -29.05
CA VAL A 53 -13.74 49.15 -30.15
C VAL A 53 -12.49 48.26 -30.14
N GLU A 54 -11.28 48.83 -29.98
CA GLU A 54 -10.05 48.02 -29.90
C GLU A 54 -10.08 47.08 -28.68
N LEU A 55 -10.55 47.55 -27.51
CA LEU A 55 -10.69 46.71 -26.33
C LEU A 55 -11.65 45.52 -26.57
N LEU A 56 -12.77 45.76 -27.27
CA LEU A 56 -13.72 44.70 -27.61
C LEU A 56 -13.14 43.69 -28.62
N LEU A 57 -12.30 44.14 -29.55
CA LEU A 57 -11.60 43.26 -30.49
C LEU A 57 -10.56 42.40 -29.77
N ASP A 58 -9.80 42.97 -28.84
CA ASP A 58 -8.85 42.21 -28.01
C ASP A 58 -9.57 41.16 -27.15
N GLN A 59 -10.71 41.52 -26.55
CA GLN A 59 -11.54 40.58 -25.79
C GLN A 59 -12.09 39.46 -26.67
N LYS A 60 -12.56 39.78 -27.88
CA LYS A 60 -13.04 38.79 -28.85
C LYS A 60 -11.95 37.77 -29.18
N GLU A 61 -10.72 38.24 -29.40
CA GLU A 61 -9.60 37.35 -29.73
C GLU A 61 -9.17 36.50 -28.53
N GLY A 62 -9.15 37.07 -27.32
CA GLY A 62 -8.89 36.31 -26.10
C GLY A 62 -9.91 35.20 -25.83
N ILE A 63 -11.20 35.49 -26.05
CA ILE A 63 -12.27 34.48 -25.96
C ILE A 63 -12.08 33.39 -27.01
N ARG A 64 -11.69 33.78 -28.24
CA ARG A 64 -11.45 32.83 -29.33
C ARG A 64 -10.31 31.86 -29.00
N THR A 65 -9.18 32.37 -28.51
CA THR A 65 -8.06 31.53 -28.08
C THR A 65 -8.47 30.56 -26.96
N ALA A 66 -9.21 31.05 -25.96
CA ALA A 66 -9.69 30.20 -24.86
C ALA A 66 -10.65 29.10 -25.35
N LEU A 67 -11.50 29.38 -26.35
CA LEU A 67 -12.37 28.38 -26.97
C LEU A 67 -11.56 27.30 -27.72
N ASP A 68 -10.50 27.69 -28.42
CA ASP A 68 -9.62 26.75 -29.13
C ASP A 68 -8.89 25.83 -28.14
N GLU A 69 -8.37 26.37 -27.04
CA GLU A 69 -7.73 25.59 -25.98
C GLU A 69 -8.69 24.59 -25.31
N ILE A 70 -9.92 25.03 -25.01
CA ILE A 70 -10.96 24.15 -24.46
C ILE A 70 -11.30 23.04 -25.45
N THR A 71 -11.41 23.37 -26.74
CA THR A 71 -11.72 22.39 -27.80
C THR A 71 -10.61 21.34 -27.91
N GLN A 72 -9.34 21.75 -27.90
CA GLN A 72 -8.20 20.84 -27.90
C GLN A 72 -8.18 19.96 -26.64
N SER A 73 -8.48 20.53 -25.46
CA SER A 73 -8.57 19.75 -24.22
C SER A 73 -9.69 18.72 -24.24
N ILE A 74 -10.86 19.04 -24.82
CA ILE A 74 -11.98 18.11 -24.96
C ILE A 74 -11.58 16.97 -25.89
N GLN A 75 -10.95 17.28 -27.03
CA GLN A 75 -10.48 16.26 -27.97
C GLN A 75 -9.50 15.28 -27.31
N ALA A 76 -8.48 15.78 -26.61
CA ALA A 76 -7.50 14.94 -25.93
C ALA A 76 -8.15 14.06 -24.83
N LYS A 77 -9.18 14.56 -24.13
CA LYS A 77 -9.93 13.77 -23.14
C LYS A 77 -10.76 12.67 -23.80
N ASN A 78 -11.40 12.95 -24.95
CA ASN A 78 -12.16 11.94 -25.70
C ASN A 78 -11.26 10.81 -26.19
N GLU A 79 -10.08 11.11 -26.74
CA GLU A 79 -9.10 10.10 -27.15
C GLU A 79 -8.68 9.19 -25.97
N ARG A 80 -8.54 9.77 -24.77
CA ARG A 80 -8.25 8.99 -23.55
C ARG A 80 -9.42 8.12 -23.11
N ILE A 81 -10.65 8.59 -23.27
CA ILE A 81 -11.86 7.81 -22.97
C ILE A 81 -11.92 6.60 -23.91
N ASP A 82 -11.76 6.80 -25.22
CA ASP A 82 -11.78 5.73 -26.22
C ASP A 82 -10.70 4.66 -25.95
N ALA A 83 -9.50 5.10 -25.54
CA ALA A 83 -8.42 4.19 -25.17
C ALA A 83 -8.74 3.37 -23.90
N LEU A 84 -9.43 3.96 -22.93
CA LEU A 84 -9.84 3.27 -21.70
C LEU A 84 -10.99 2.30 -21.98
N GLU A 85 -11.97 2.68 -22.81
CA GLU A 85 -13.07 1.80 -23.24
C GLU A 85 -12.53 0.58 -23.98
N SER A 86 -11.54 0.77 -24.87
CA SER A 86 -10.86 -0.34 -25.55
C SER A 86 -10.18 -1.31 -24.57
N LYS A 87 -9.52 -0.80 -23.51
CA LYS A 87 -8.92 -1.63 -22.46
C LYS A 87 -9.97 -2.39 -21.63
N ILE A 88 -11.11 -1.76 -21.35
CA ILE A 88 -12.20 -2.43 -20.63
C ILE A 88 -12.73 -3.60 -21.45
N ILE A 89 -12.93 -3.42 -22.75
CA ILE A 89 -13.38 -4.48 -23.66
C ILE A 89 -12.36 -5.62 -23.68
N GLN A 90 -11.07 -5.33 -23.84
CA GLN A 90 -10.00 -6.35 -23.81
C GLN A 90 -10.01 -7.15 -22.51
N LEU A 91 -10.08 -6.49 -21.35
CA LEU A 91 -10.15 -7.17 -20.06
C LEU A 91 -11.42 -8.01 -19.89
N GLN A 92 -12.55 -7.55 -20.43
CA GLN A 92 -13.80 -8.32 -20.43
C GLN A 92 -13.70 -9.57 -21.32
N GLU A 93 -13.05 -9.48 -22.47
CA GLU A 93 -12.77 -10.61 -23.34
C GLU A 93 -11.81 -11.61 -22.68
N GLU A 94 -10.73 -11.13 -22.04
CA GLU A 94 -9.81 -11.97 -21.27
C GLU A 94 -10.54 -12.72 -20.15
N ILE A 95 -11.35 -12.03 -19.34
CA ILE A 95 -12.16 -12.66 -18.29
C ILE A 95 -13.13 -13.70 -18.86
N SER A 96 -13.74 -13.41 -20.01
CA SER A 96 -14.68 -14.34 -20.67
C SER A 96 -13.98 -15.58 -21.20
N SER A 97 -12.75 -15.44 -21.71
CA SER A 97 -11.92 -16.55 -22.21
C SER A 97 -11.40 -17.47 -21.11
N ILE A 98 -11.25 -16.97 -19.89
CA ILE A 98 -10.75 -17.74 -18.73
C ILE A 98 -11.89 -18.49 -18.01
N LYS A 99 -13.16 -18.08 -18.20
CA LYS A 99 -14.32 -18.69 -17.53
C LYS A 99 -14.87 -20.03 -18.07
N PRO A 100 -14.50 -20.64 -19.23
CA PRO A 100 -15.21 -21.81 -19.73
C PRO A 100 -14.82 -23.15 -19.05
N VAL A 101 -14.13 -23.13 -17.90
CA VAL A 101 -13.77 -24.38 -17.16
C VAL A 101 -14.58 -24.57 -15.87
N GLY A 102 -15.38 -23.59 -15.44
CA GLY A 102 -16.08 -23.64 -14.15
C GLY A 102 -17.46 -24.28 -14.14
N ASP A 103 -18.29 -24.05 -15.16
CA ASP A 103 -19.75 -24.09 -14.95
C ASP A 103 -20.55 -25.04 -15.87
N ALA A 104 -19.92 -25.82 -16.75
CA ALA A 104 -20.64 -26.61 -17.77
C ALA A 104 -20.90 -28.10 -17.43
N ASN A 105 -20.42 -28.63 -16.30
CA ASN A 105 -20.54 -30.07 -15.97
C ASN A 105 -21.09 -30.38 -14.57
N ILE A 106 -22.05 -29.58 -14.07
CA ILE A 106 -22.72 -29.88 -12.79
C ILE A 106 -24.24 -29.91 -12.99
N ALA A 107 -24.70 -30.91 -13.74
CA ALA A 107 -26.04 -31.45 -13.60
C ALA A 107 -25.90 -32.97 -13.66
N ASN A 108 -26.05 -33.62 -12.50
CA ASN A 108 -26.00 -35.07 -12.28
C ASN A 108 -24.60 -35.68 -12.00
N ALA A 109 -24.01 -35.37 -10.84
CA ALA A 109 -23.15 -36.30 -10.09
C ALA A 109 -22.96 -35.76 -8.66
N ASP A 110 -22.85 -36.68 -7.70
CA ASP A 110 -22.62 -36.48 -6.26
C ASP A 110 -21.58 -35.39 -5.92
N PRO A 111 -21.69 -34.73 -4.74
CA PRO A 111 -20.87 -33.56 -4.40
C PRO A 111 -19.38 -33.90 -4.40
N PRO A 112 -18.56 -33.34 -5.33
CA PRO A 112 -17.13 -33.47 -5.24
C PRO A 112 -16.61 -32.37 -4.32
N SER A 113 -15.92 -32.81 -3.27
CA SER A 113 -15.10 -32.00 -2.36
C SER A 113 -14.31 -30.94 -3.13
N SER A 114 -14.72 -29.69 -2.97
CA SER A 114 -14.09 -28.51 -3.57
C SER A 114 -12.74 -28.24 -2.88
N GLN A 115 -11.65 -28.68 -3.49
CA GLN A 115 -10.29 -28.34 -3.05
C GLN A 115 -9.44 -27.88 -4.24
N SER A 116 -9.69 -26.70 -4.79
CA SER A 116 -8.68 -26.08 -5.67
C SER A 116 -8.83 -24.56 -5.89
N SER A 117 -10.02 -23.98 -5.83
CA SER A 117 -10.22 -22.52 -6.01
C SER A 117 -9.95 -21.68 -4.76
N ASP A 118 -9.90 -22.28 -3.56
CA ASP A 118 -9.71 -21.57 -2.29
C ASP A 118 -8.26 -21.20 -1.96
N LYS A 119 -7.27 -21.88 -2.55
CA LYS A 119 -5.86 -21.71 -2.16
C LYS A 119 -5.28 -20.34 -2.54
N SER A 120 -5.78 -19.73 -3.61
CA SER A 120 -5.33 -18.40 -4.06
C SER A 120 -5.89 -17.29 -3.18
N PHE A 121 -7.18 -17.34 -2.82
CA PHE A 121 -7.80 -16.40 -1.89
C PHE A 121 -7.16 -16.45 -0.50
N ASP A 122 -6.88 -17.67 0.00
CA ASP A 122 -6.19 -17.90 1.27
C ASP A 122 -4.76 -17.32 1.26
N MET A 123 -4.05 -17.39 0.12
CA MET A 123 -2.72 -16.80 -0.01
C MET A 123 -2.73 -15.27 0.08
N PHE A 124 -3.67 -14.59 -0.59
CA PHE A 124 -3.78 -13.13 -0.52
C PHE A 124 -4.16 -12.65 0.89
N ALA A 125 -5.13 -13.32 1.53
CA ALA A 125 -5.50 -13.04 2.91
C ALA A 125 -4.30 -13.21 3.86
N GLN A 126 -3.48 -14.25 3.64
CA GLN A 126 -2.27 -14.48 4.42
C GLN A 126 -1.21 -13.38 4.21
N VAL A 127 -0.98 -12.94 2.98
CA VAL A 127 -0.04 -11.85 2.69
C VAL A 127 -0.47 -10.56 3.38
N GLN A 128 -1.77 -10.25 3.37
CA GLN A 128 -2.30 -9.07 4.04
C GLN A 128 -2.21 -9.19 5.58
N ASP A 129 -2.58 -10.34 6.17
CA ASP A 129 -2.40 -10.59 7.61
C ASP A 129 -0.91 -10.49 7.99
N ARG A 130 0.00 -10.97 7.15
CA ARG A 130 1.44 -10.85 7.38
C ARG A 130 1.92 -9.39 7.33
N ALA A 131 1.43 -8.59 6.39
CA ALA A 131 1.77 -7.17 6.30
C ALA A 131 1.35 -6.43 7.57
N THR A 132 0.09 -6.59 8.00
CA THR A 132 -0.42 -5.95 9.23
C THR A 132 0.28 -6.44 10.50
N ARG A 133 0.71 -7.70 10.57
CA ARG A 133 1.46 -8.23 11.72
C ARG A 133 2.93 -7.83 11.72
N SER A 134 3.49 -7.39 10.60
CA SER A 134 4.90 -6.99 10.52
C SER A 134 5.22 -5.73 11.35
N GLU A 135 4.18 -4.95 11.66
CA GLU A 135 4.20 -3.78 12.53
C GLU A 135 3.98 -4.13 14.01
N ASN A 136 3.80 -5.41 14.34
CA ASN A 136 3.53 -5.88 15.69
C ASN A 136 4.77 -6.58 16.30
N LEU A 137 5.00 -6.31 17.58
CA LEU A 137 6.01 -6.97 18.39
C LEU A 137 5.36 -7.66 19.58
N MET A 138 5.73 -8.91 19.81
CA MET A 138 5.23 -9.70 20.94
C MET A 138 6.29 -9.76 22.03
N ILE A 139 5.92 -9.32 23.22
CA ILE A 139 6.75 -9.34 24.42
C ILE A 139 6.12 -10.28 25.45
N PHE A 140 6.93 -11.21 25.96
CA PHE A 140 6.50 -12.25 26.88
C PHE A 140 7.15 -12.08 28.24
N ASN A 141 6.49 -12.60 29.27
CA ASN A 141 6.98 -12.64 30.64
C ASN A 141 7.14 -11.27 31.31
N ILE A 142 6.20 -10.36 31.05
CA ILE A 142 6.05 -9.11 31.80
C ILE A 142 4.95 -9.32 32.83
N VAL A 143 5.25 -9.06 34.10
CA VAL A 143 4.30 -9.20 35.22
C VAL A 143 3.07 -8.31 34.98
N GLU A 144 1.88 -8.84 35.27
CA GLU A 144 0.62 -8.09 35.14
C GLU A 144 0.32 -7.29 36.40
N ASN A 145 -0.25 -6.10 36.23
CA ASN A 145 -0.79 -5.33 37.34
C ASN A 145 -2.22 -5.81 37.65
N THR A 146 -2.47 -6.14 38.92
CA THR A 146 -3.77 -6.66 39.42
C THR A 146 -4.73 -5.57 39.89
N SER A 147 -4.39 -4.29 39.72
CA SER A 147 -5.27 -3.18 40.08
C SER A 147 -6.62 -3.26 39.34
N ASN A 148 -7.69 -2.86 40.02
CA ASN A 148 -9.04 -2.80 39.45
C ASN A 148 -9.17 -1.70 38.38
N ASP A 149 -8.33 -0.66 38.44
CA ASP A 149 -8.35 0.46 37.49
C ASP A 149 -7.65 0.10 36.18
N THR A 150 -8.39 0.21 35.08
CA THR A 150 -7.90 -0.01 33.71
C THR A 150 -6.75 0.94 33.34
N ASN A 151 -6.82 2.21 33.72
CA ASN A 151 -5.80 3.19 33.35
C ASN A 151 -4.46 2.89 34.05
N VAL A 152 -4.51 2.49 35.32
CA VAL A 152 -3.31 2.08 36.08
C VAL A 152 -2.66 0.85 35.44
N ARG A 153 -3.45 -0.14 35.03
CA ARG A 153 -2.92 -1.34 34.34
C ARG A 153 -2.28 -1.01 33.00
N VAL A 154 -2.95 -0.19 32.18
CA VAL A 154 -2.42 0.23 30.88
C VAL A 154 -1.16 1.05 31.04
N ASN A 155 -1.12 1.98 32.01
CA ASN A 155 0.07 2.80 32.25
C ASN A 155 1.26 1.97 32.74
N HIS A 156 1.01 1.02 33.64
CA HIS A 156 2.02 0.06 34.08
C HIS A 156 2.63 -0.69 32.90
N ASP A 157 1.80 -1.25 32.01
CA ASP A 157 2.28 -1.97 30.82
C ASP A 157 3.05 -1.04 29.86
N LYS A 158 2.59 0.20 29.67
CA LYS A 158 3.30 1.20 28.85
C LYS A 158 4.68 1.53 29.43
N THR A 159 4.80 1.72 30.73
CA THR A 159 6.09 2.00 31.38
C THR A 159 7.09 0.85 31.14
N HIS A 160 6.69 -0.39 31.40
CA HIS A 160 7.55 -1.56 31.13
C HIS A 160 7.96 -1.68 29.67
N VAL A 161 7.03 -1.46 28.74
CA VAL A 161 7.34 -1.47 27.31
C VAL A 161 8.32 -0.35 26.95
N SER A 162 8.13 0.85 27.49
CA SER A 162 9.05 1.98 27.26
C SER A 162 10.46 1.66 27.74
N ASP A 163 10.61 1.10 28.94
CA ASP A 163 11.91 0.75 29.51
C ASP A 163 12.63 -0.31 28.65
N ILE A 164 11.89 -1.29 28.15
CA ILE A 164 12.42 -2.33 27.25
C ILE A 164 12.87 -1.70 25.92
N LEU A 165 12.06 -0.81 25.33
CA LEU A 165 12.38 -0.15 24.07
C LEU A 165 13.62 0.75 24.21
N SER A 166 13.77 1.44 25.34
CA SER A 166 14.97 2.22 25.66
C SER A 166 16.23 1.34 25.73
N GLN A 167 16.16 0.16 26.36
CA GLN A 167 17.29 -0.79 26.41
C GLN A 167 17.67 -1.36 25.04
N LEU A 168 16.72 -1.46 24.12
CA LEU A 168 16.97 -1.93 22.75
C LEU A 168 17.64 -0.87 21.87
N GLU A 169 17.84 0.36 22.36
CA GLU A 169 18.29 1.54 21.60
C GLU A 169 17.42 1.81 20.37
N ALA A 170 16.12 1.49 20.46
CA ALA A 170 15.15 1.89 19.46
C ALA A 170 14.75 3.36 19.71
N GLN A 171 15.69 4.29 19.51
CA GLN A 171 15.52 5.71 19.83
C GLN A 171 14.60 6.47 18.85
N GLN A 172 14.15 5.84 17.76
CA GLN A 172 13.23 6.43 16.78
C GLN A 172 11.91 5.66 16.67
N VAL A 173 11.42 5.14 17.79
CA VAL A 173 10.07 4.59 17.82
C VAL A 173 9.09 5.76 17.92
N GLY A 174 8.25 5.93 16.88
CA GLY A 174 7.12 6.87 16.91
C GLY A 174 6.05 6.47 17.92
N GLU A 175 4.82 6.96 17.73
CA GLU A 175 3.70 6.54 18.59
C GLU A 175 3.43 5.03 18.46
N TYR A 176 3.16 4.36 19.58
CA TYR A 176 2.86 2.94 19.62
C TYR A 176 1.69 2.62 20.57
N LYS A 177 0.96 1.55 20.25
CA LYS A 177 -0.15 1.04 21.06
C LYS A 177 0.26 -0.24 21.78
N VAL A 178 -0.13 -0.35 23.05
CA VAL A 178 0.18 -1.51 23.91
C VAL A 178 -1.12 -2.24 24.27
N VAL A 179 -1.18 -3.55 24.02
CA VAL A 179 -2.36 -4.39 24.30
C VAL A 179 -1.93 -5.77 24.79
N ARG A 180 -2.48 -6.24 25.93
CA ARG A 180 -2.32 -7.63 26.38
C ARG A 180 -3.15 -8.59 25.51
N VAL A 181 -2.58 -9.74 25.16
CA VAL A 181 -3.24 -10.75 24.30
C VAL A 181 -3.51 -12.02 25.09
N GLY A 182 -4.73 -12.56 24.99
CA GLY A 182 -5.13 -13.82 25.60
C GLY A 182 -5.99 -13.67 26.86
N LYS A 183 -6.44 -14.82 27.39
CA LYS A 183 -7.23 -14.91 28.61
C LYS A 183 -6.32 -14.82 29.84
N SER A 184 -6.81 -14.19 30.91
CA SER A 184 -6.07 -14.15 32.18
C SER A 184 -5.93 -15.57 32.74
N GLY A 185 -4.75 -15.87 33.29
CA GLY A 185 -4.45 -17.17 33.85
C GLY A 185 -3.23 -17.07 34.78
N ASP A 186 -2.66 -18.23 35.13
CA ASP A 186 -1.51 -18.32 36.04
C ASP A 186 -0.24 -17.69 35.45
N ARG A 187 -0.08 -17.78 34.13
CA ARG A 187 1.06 -17.18 33.42
C ARG A 187 0.72 -15.77 32.96
N PRO A 188 1.65 -14.79 33.10
CA PRO A 188 1.43 -13.45 32.58
C PRO A 188 1.16 -13.48 31.07
N ARG A 189 0.12 -12.78 30.65
CA ARG A 189 -0.29 -12.69 29.24
C ARG A 189 0.76 -11.93 28.43
N PRO A 190 1.02 -12.35 27.18
CA PRO A 190 1.88 -11.60 26.28
C PRO A 190 1.37 -10.18 26.04
N ILE A 191 2.29 -9.23 25.90
CA ILE A 191 2.01 -7.88 25.42
C ILE A 191 2.25 -7.83 23.91
N LYS A 192 1.28 -7.33 23.17
CA LYS A 192 1.41 -6.91 21.78
C LYS A 192 1.64 -5.41 21.73
N VAL A 193 2.77 -5.01 21.16
CA VAL A 193 3.09 -3.62 20.84
C VAL A 193 2.84 -3.43 19.35
N ILE A 194 2.03 -2.45 18.98
CA ILE A 194 1.70 -2.11 17.59
C ILE A 194 2.38 -0.79 17.28
N PHE A 195 3.30 -0.80 16.33
CA PHE A 195 4.01 0.38 15.84
C PHE A 195 3.33 0.95 14.60
N SER A 196 3.68 2.17 14.23
CA SER A 196 3.30 2.76 12.95
C SER A 196 4.17 2.30 11.77
N ASP A 197 5.29 1.62 12.05
CA ASP A 197 6.30 1.26 11.06
C ASP A 197 6.93 -0.12 11.38
N ALA A 198 6.94 -1.01 10.37
CA ALA A 198 7.56 -2.34 10.45
C ALA A 198 9.09 -2.29 10.60
N HIS A 199 9.74 -1.19 10.21
CA HIS A 199 11.18 -1.03 10.41
C HIS A 199 11.53 -0.92 11.91
N ALA A 200 10.69 -0.27 12.72
CA ALA A 200 10.87 -0.20 14.17
C ALA A 200 10.86 -1.60 14.82
N VAL A 201 9.94 -2.47 14.39
CA VAL A 201 9.89 -3.89 14.82
C VAL A 201 11.18 -4.60 14.44
N SER A 202 11.64 -4.42 13.20
CA SER A 202 12.87 -5.05 12.70
C SER A 202 14.09 -4.61 13.50
N GLN A 203 14.20 -3.33 13.85
CA GLN A 203 15.25 -2.81 14.73
C GLN A 203 15.20 -3.44 16.11
N CYS A 204 14.02 -3.49 16.74
CA CYS A 204 13.84 -4.12 18.05
C CYS A 204 14.25 -5.59 18.03
N LEU A 205 13.85 -6.34 16.99
CA LEU A 205 14.21 -7.75 16.82
C LEU A 205 15.71 -7.98 16.55
N ARG A 206 16.38 -7.03 15.90
CA ARG A 206 17.85 -7.05 15.70
C ARG A 206 18.59 -6.79 17.01
N SER A 207 18.12 -5.84 17.81
CA SER A 207 18.73 -5.46 19.10
C SER A 207 18.31 -6.34 20.27
N LYS A 208 17.41 -7.33 20.08
CA LYS A 208 16.89 -8.20 21.15
C LYS A 208 17.96 -8.95 21.97
N TYR A 209 19.20 -9.04 21.47
CA TYR A 209 20.29 -9.66 22.22
C TYR A 209 20.69 -8.85 23.45
N LYS A 210 20.44 -7.52 23.46
CA LYS A 210 20.78 -6.61 24.55
C LYS A 210 20.01 -6.88 25.83
N ILE A 211 18.82 -7.48 25.71
CA ILE A 211 17.95 -7.81 26.83
C ILE A 211 17.98 -9.31 27.19
N ARG A 212 18.97 -10.07 26.69
CA ARG A 212 19.08 -11.53 26.93
C ARG A 212 19.24 -11.91 28.40
N GLU A 213 19.81 -11.01 29.19
CA GLU A 213 20.01 -11.21 30.63
C GLU A 213 18.71 -11.05 31.41
N SER A 214 17.68 -10.42 30.81
CA SER A 214 16.35 -10.36 31.39
C SER A 214 15.57 -11.65 31.11
N ASN A 215 14.64 -12.00 32.01
CA ASN A 215 13.70 -13.10 31.80
C ASN A 215 12.64 -12.80 30.70
N ILE A 216 12.74 -11.66 30.02
CA ILE A 216 11.79 -11.18 29.03
C ILE A 216 12.16 -11.75 27.67
N LYS A 217 11.16 -12.20 26.92
CA LYS A 217 11.36 -12.72 25.56
C LYS A 217 10.63 -11.85 24.57
N ILE A 218 11.31 -11.50 23.47
CA ILE A 218 10.73 -10.73 22.37
C ILE A 218 10.70 -11.60 21.11
N LYS A 219 9.55 -11.64 20.44
CA LYS A 219 9.33 -12.35 19.19
C LYS A 219 8.49 -11.50 18.20
N PRO A 220 8.60 -11.75 16.89
CA PRO A 220 7.66 -11.20 15.92
C PRO A 220 6.24 -11.72 16.18
N ASP A 221 5.22 -10.93 15.85
CA ASP A 221 3.85 -11.45 15.71
C ASP A 221 3.75 -12.23 14.40
N LEU A 222 3.22 -13.44 14.48
CA LEU A 222 3.17 -14.39 13.36
C LEU A 222 1.73 -14.78 13.07
N THR A 223 1.45 -15.10 11.81
CA THR A 223 0.15 -15.65 11.40
C THR A 223 -0.05 -17.05 12.01
N VAL A 224 -1.29 -17.53 12.04
CA VAL A 224 -1.60 -18.88 12.55
C VAL A 224 -0.82 -19.94 11.77
N MET A 225 -0.79 -19.83 10.44
CA MET A 225 -0.05 -20.74 9.58
C MET A 225 1.45 -20.70 9.84
N GLN A 226 2.04 -19.51 10.01
CA GLN A 226 3.47 -19.38 10.33
C GLN A 226 3.82 -20.03 11.66
N ARG A 227 2.96 -19.86 12.68
CA ARG A 227 3.14 -20.53 13.98
C ARG A 227 3.06 -22.04 13.85
N GLY A 228 2.08 -22.56 13.10
CA GLY A 228 1.93 -24.00 12.85
C GLY A 228 3.13 -24.58 12.12
N HIS A 229 3.60 -23.91 11.07
CA HIS A 229 4.78 -24.33 10.33
C HIS A 229 6.04 -24.34 11.18
N LEU A 230 6.31 -23.29 11.95
CA LEU A 230 7.45 -23.25 12.87
C LEU A 230 7.36 -24.34 13.94
N LYS A 231 6.18 -24.59 14.50
CA LYS A 231 5.96 -25.66 15.47
C LYS A 231 6.32 -27.02 14.88
N SER A 232 5.81 -27.32 13.68
CA SER A 232 6.13 -28.57 12.98
C SER A 232 7.63 -28.72 12.69
N LEU A 233 8.31 -27.63 12.31
CA LEU A 233 9.77 -27.64 12.13
C LEU A 233 10.54 -27.91 13.43
N PHE A 234 10.11 -27.33 14.55
CA PHE A 234 10.72 -27.60 15.85
C PHE A 234 10.48 -29.04 16.32
N GLU A 235 9.26 -29.56 16.13
CA GLU A 235 8.94 -30.95 16.46
C GLU A 235 9.78 -31.94 15.65
N GLU A 236 9.96 -31.69 14.35
CA GLU A 236 10.82 -32.51 13.50
C GLU A 236 12.30 -32.41 13.88
N LEU A 237 12.77 -31.21 14.27
CA LEU A 237 14.14 -31.02 14.77
C LEU A 237 14.36 -31.78 16.08
N ASP A 238 13.43 -31.70 17.02
CA ASP A 238 13.51 -32.40 18.30
C ASP A 238 13.44 -33.93 18.09
N ARG A 239 12.59 -34.42 17.18
CA ARG A 239 12.53 -35.84 16.80
C ARG A 239 13.91 -36.34 16.34
N ARG A 240 14.52 -35.66 15.37
CA ARG A 240 15.85 -36.03 14.84
C ARG A 240 16.96 -35.95 15.88
N LYS A 241 16.85 -35.04 16.84
CA LYS A 241 17.80 -34.91 17.94
C LYS A 241 17.68 -36.10 18.90
N ASN A 242 16.48 -36.61 19.13
CA ASN A 242 16.23 -37.72 20.04
C ASN A 242 16.49 -39.09 19.40
N ASP A 243 16.33 -39.22 18.08
CA ASP A 243 16.51 -40.48 17.34
C ASP A 243 18.00 -40.81 17.05
N ASP A 244 18.96 -40.04 17.58
CA ASP A 244 20.41 -40.16 17.31
C ASP A 244 20.79 -40.21 15.82
N GLU A 245 19.89 -39.83 14.91
CA GLU A 245 20.10 -39.72 13.45
C GLU A 245 21.11 -38.62 13.07
N CYS A 246 21.73 -37.96 14.05
CA CYS A 246 22.76 -36.95 13.85
C CYS A 246 23.96 -37.12 14.80
N PRO A 247 24.86 -38.08 14.53
CA PRO A 247 26.11 -38.20 15.27
C PRO A 247 27.07 -37.04 14.96
N ASP A 248 26.89 -36.31 13.84
CA ASP A 248 27.92 -35.37 13.37
C ASP A 248 27.45 -34.23 12.44
N LYS A 249 26.17 -33.84 12.41
CA LYS A 249 25.67 -32.89 11.41
C LYS A 249 25.41 -31.49 11.97
N ARG A 250 26.26 -30.57 11.52
CA ARG A 250 26.12 -29.11 11.54
C ARG A 250 24.71 -28.71 11.06
N PHE A 251 23.81 -28.40 11.99
CA PHE A 251 22.52 -27.81 11.64
C PHE A 251 22.74 -26.36 11.23
N SER A 252 22.59 -26.10 9.93
CA SER A 252 22.73 -24.76 9.36
C SER A 252 21.34 -24.22 9.06
N TRP A 253 20.95 -23.10 9.67
CA TRP A 253 19.72 -22.40 9.31
C TRP A 253 20.00 -20.94 9.00
N VAL A 254 19.32 -20.41 7.99
CA VAL A 254 19.44 -19.01 7.60
C VAL A 254 18.42 -18.19 8.38
N SER A 255 18.90 -17.21 9.14
CA SER A 255 18.03 -16.18 9.73
C SER A 255 18.59 -14.80 9.39
N ASN A 256 17.78 -13.91 8.83
CA ASN A 256 18.19 -12.55 8.44
C ASN A 256 19.45 -12.53 7.54
N GLY A 257 19.53 -13.45 6.58
CA GLY A 257 20.66 -13.55 5.65
C GLY A 257 21.97 -14.09 6.25
N LYS A 258 21.97 -14.51 7.52
CA LYS A 258 23.12 -15.14 8.17
C LYS A 258 22.86 -16.64 8.35
N VAL A 259 23.84 -17.45 7.94
CA VAL A 259 23.87 -18.89 8.23
C VAL A 259 24.31 -19.04 9.68
N ASN A 260 23.44 -19.60 10.52
CA ASN A 260 23.78 -19.97 11.89
C ASN A 260 24.06 -21.46 11.94
N HIS A 261 25.03 -21.86 12.76
CA HIS A 261 25.39 -23.25 12.97
C HIS A 261 25.08 -23.66 14.42
N LEU A 262 24.33 -24.75 14.60
CA LEU A 262 24.23 -25.44 15.89
C LEU A 262 25.21 -26.61 15.85
N TYR A 263 26.10 -26.66 16.83
CA TYR A 263 26.96 -27.80 17.08
C TYR A 263 26.31 -28.64 18.19
N CYS A 264 26.10 -29.94 17.94
CA CYS A 264 25.94 -30.88 19.04
C CYS A 264 27.28 -30.97 19.75
N LYS A 265 27.35 -30.48 21.00
CA LYS A 265 28.47 -30.82 21.89
C LYS A 265 28.26 -32.27 22.32
N ASN A 266 29.05 -33.20 21.80
CA ASN A 266 29.23 -34.50 22.41
C ASN A 266 30.03 -34.30 23.71
N GLU A 267 29.35 -34.14 24.84
CA GLU A 267 29.97 -34.38 26.15
C GLU A 267 29.96 -35.90 26.40
N SER A 268 30.93 -36.58 25.80
CA SER A 268 31.35 -37.91 26.22
C SER A 268 32.87 -37.89 26.44
N MET A 269 33.28 -37.19 27.50
CA MET A 269 34.65 -37.26 27.99
C MET A 269 34.63 -37.43 29.51
N GLN A 270 35.20 -38.57 29.94
CA GLN A 270 35.62 -38.99 31.28
C GLN A 270 34.62 -39.72 32.20
N ILE A 271 34.74 -41.06 32.21
CA ILE A 271 35.04 -41.78 33.47
C ILE A 271 36.12 -42.83 33.15
N GLY A 272 37.38 -42.41 33.14
CA GLY A 272 38.52 -43.33 33.18
C GLY A 272 38.86 -43.61 34.63
N ALA A 273 38.35 -44.72 35.17
CA ALA A 273 38.81 -45.24 36.45
C ALA A 273 40.20 -45.85 36.24
N THR A 274 41.24 -45.22 36.78
CA THR A 274 42.54 -45.87 37.01
C THR A 274 42.65 -46.16 38.49
N GLN A 275 42.38 -47.41 38.87
CA GLN A 275 42.82 -47.97 40.13
C GLN A 275 44.35 -48.13 40.06
N GLN A 276 45.07 -47.50 40.98
CA GLN A 276 46.40 -47.95 41.38
C GLN A 276 46.28 -48.56 42.78
N THR A 277 46.29 -49.89 42.79
CA THR A 277 46.65 -50.73 43.92
C THR A 277 48.16 -51.01 43.87
N GLY A 278 48.85 -50.90 45.00
CA GLY A 278 50.21 -51.42 45.20
C GLY A 278 51.26 -50.36 45.44
#